data_AF-A0A7V9VAR4-F1
#
_entry.id   AF-A0A7V9VAR4-F1
#
_cell.length_a   1.000
_cell.length_b   1.000
_cell.length_c   1.000
_cell.angle_alpha   90.00
_cell.angle_beta   90.00
_cell.angle_gamma   90.00
#
_symmetry.space_group_name_H-M   'P 1'
#
loop_
_entity.id
_entity.type
_entity.pdbx_description
1 polymer ?
#
loop_
_entity_poly.entity_id
_entity_poly.type
_entity_poly.pdbx_seq_one_letter_code
_entity_poly.pdbx_strand_id
1 'polypeptide(L)'
;MKVRLLITALLAIQLGLGGILAARWWDGWSSDPVTIIDQPDIQIPEDGGLTLEEAAAVARRQATAWDPAARLVMATAQYDWPLDETVGGQLTLPPGGWLSYVVMAAGEDGENRALAMEIERYTGEVVAAEEIPWPATSAVTLTLAAFPILSEDAIYRAEEAGGTVFRARCPGARAQTIITLNMPPVTMGSAGGLQFAATPEPPDSPALSDPPGLPDPPRIPTTSDANRTGTVAPTSTVPVVMIASPVVTATPAGQASPVATPSIVDIGPANPFWLVTYRDNGADDNLALSVRIDAVTGDVVSVVEDIDGPGSPCGEDV
;
A
#
# COMPACT_ATOMS: atom_id res chain seq x y z
N MET A 1 44.06 30.01 13.43
CA MET A 1 42.81 30.68 13.82
C MET A 1 41.65 30.40 12.85
N LYS A 2 41.86 30.45 11.52
CA LYS A 2 40.81 30.22 10.49
C LYS A 2 40.10 28.84 10.57
N VAL A 3 40.82 27.76 10.84
CA VAL A 3 40.25 26.39 10.90
C VAL A 3 39.24 26.21 12.05
N ARG A 4 39.53 26.77 13.24
CA ARG A 4 38.62 26.70 14.39
C ARG A 4 37.31 27.43 14.11
N LEU A 5 37.39 28.58 13.44
CA LEU A 5 36.23 29.38 13.07
C LEU A 5 35.35 28.67 12.03
N LEU A 6 35.95 27.96 11.06
CA LEU A 6 35.24 27.14 10.10
C LEU A 6 34.51 25.95 10.76
N ILE A 7 35.18 25.22 11.66
CA ILE A 7 34.56 24.09 12.39
C ILE A 7 33.37 24.57 13.23
N THR A 8 33.53 25.68 13.94
CA THR A 8 32.43 26.25 14.74
C THR A 8 31.24 26.68 13.86
N ALA A 9 31.51 27.28 12.69
CA ALA A 9 30.46 27.64 11.75
C ALA A 9 29.72 26.42 11.20
N LEU A 10 30.44 25.35 10.82
CA LEU A 10 29.83 24.10 10.33
C LEU A 10 28.96 23.43 11.39
N LEU A 11 29.42 23.36 12.65
CA LEU A 11 28.62 22.83 13.76
C LEU A 11 27.36 23.65 14.00
N ALA A 12 27.45 24.98 13.96
CA ALA A 12 26.28 25.85 14.12
C ALA A 12 25.25 25.63 13.00
N ILE A 13 25.71 25.44 11.75
CA ILE A 13 24.85 25.12 10.61
C ILE A 13 24.19 23.74 10.80
N GLN A 14 24.96 22.72 11.17
CA GLN A 14 24.42 21.37 11.39
C GLN A 14 23.38 21.33 12.51
N LEU A 15 23.62 22.02 13.62
CA LEU A 15 22.66 22.14 14.72
C LEU A 15 21.42 22.95 14.30
N GLY A 16 21.60 24.02 13.52
CA GLY A 16 20.48 24.80 12.99
C GLY A 16 19.59 23.98 12.04
N LEU A 17 20.19 23.23 11.12
CA LEU A 17 19.47 22.33 10.21
C LEU A 17 18.79 21.19 10.97
N GLY A 18 19.49 20.58 11.94
CA GLY A 18 18.92 19.56 12.82
C GLY A 18 17.72 20.08 13.61
N GLY A 19 17.79 21.31 14.13
CA GLY A 19 16.69 21.97 14.82
C GLY A 19 15.48 22.23 13.91
N ILE A 20 15.69 22.64 12.66
CA ILE A 20 14.60 22.85 11.69
C ILE A 20 13.91 21.52 11.33
N LEU A 21 14.68 20.46 11.12
CA LEU A 21 14.12 19.13 10.85
C LEU A 21 13.34 18.60 12.06
N ALA A 22 13.87 18.75 13.27
CA ALA A 22 13.19 18.36 14.51
C ALA A 22 11.90 19.17 14.73
N ALA A 23 11.91 20.49 14.46
CA ALA A 23 10.73 21.33 14.56
C ALA A 23 9.65 20.92 13.55
N ARG A 24 10.02 20.65 12.29
CA ARG A 24 9.06 20.16 11.28
C ARG A 24 8.49 18.79 11.62
N TRP A 25 9.33 17.90 12.18
CA TRP A 25 8.89 16.60 12.66
C TRP A 25 7.92 16.73 13.85
N TRP A 26 8.19 17.68 14.75
CA TRP A 26 7.33 17.98 15.91
C TRP A 26 6.01 18.65 15.54
N ASP A 27 6.01 19.59 14.58
CA ASP A 27 4.78 20.25 14.12
C ASP A 27 3.81 19.24 13.50
N GLY A 28 4.32 18.19 12.84
CA GLY A 28 3.50 17.07 12.35
C GLY A 28 2.89 16.20 13.46
N TRP A 29 3.43 16.24 14.68
CA TRP A 29 2.88 15.53 15.85
C TRP A 29 1.89 16.36 16.65
N SER A 30 1.69 17.64 16.30
CA SER A 30 0.85 18.56 17.08
C SER A 30 -0.65 18.45 16.79
N SER A 31 -1.07 17.56 15.90
CA SER A 31 -2.46 17.15 15.77
C SER A 31 -2.91 16.62 17.13
N ASP A 32 -3.90 17.26 17.76
CA ASP A 32 -4.48 16.75 19.00
C ASP A 32 -4.77 15.26 18.80
N PRO A 33 -4.22 14.36 19.64
CA PRO A 33 -4.35 12.94 19.41
C PRO A 33 -5.84 12.60 19.34
N VAL A 34 -6.23 11.93 18.26
CA VAL A 34 -7.62 11.49 18.09
C VAL A 34 -7.98 10.69 19.34
N THR A 35 -9.00 11.15 20.05
CA THR A 35 -9.41 10.47 21.28
C THR A 35 -9.98 9.11 20.90
N ILE A 36 -9.24 8.06 21.27
CA ILE A 36 -9.71 6.67 21.13
C ILE A 36 -10.82 6.49 22.16
N ILE A 37 -12.02 6.16 21.69
CA ILE A 37 -13.16 5.93 22.57
C ILE A 37 -13.09 4.54 23.21
N ASP A 38 -13.63 4.42 24.42
CA ASP A 38 -13.74 3.14 25.11
C ASP A 38 -14.40 2.09 24.22
N GLN A 39 -13.79 0.92 24.21
CA GLN A 39 -14.17 -0.11 23.27
C GLN A 39 -15.41 -0.88 23.72
N PRO A 40 -16.25 -1.32 22.76
CA PRO A 40 -17.17 -2.42 23.04
C PRO A 40 -16.49 -3.65 23.64
N ASP A 41 -17.24 -4.39 24.43
CA ASP A 41 -16.99 -5.82 24.60
C ASP A 41 -17.30 -6.52 23.26
N ILE A 42 -16.25 -6.97 22.56
CA ILE A 42 -16.34 -7.75 21.32
C ILE A 42 -15.94 -9.17 21.67
N GLN A 43 -16.78 -10.11 21.26
CA GLN A 43 -16.41 -11.52 21.32
C GLN A 43 -15.42 -11.80 20.18
N ILE A 44 -14.15 -12.01 20.53
CA ILE A 44 -13.13 -12.40 19.58
C ILE A 44 -13.30 -13.90 19.27
N PRO A 45 -13.36 -14.30 17.98
CA PRO A 45 -13.36 -15.71 17.60
C PRO A 45 -12.11 -16.42 18.11
N GLU A 46 -12.28 -17.59 18.74
CA GLU A 46 -11.16 -18.37 19.32
C GLU A 46 -10.12 -18.80 18.25
N ASP A 47 -10.53 -18.95 17.00
CA ASP A 47 -9.77 -19.67 15.96
C ASP A 47 -9.23 -18.80 14.82
N GLY A 48 -9.36 -17.47 14.86
CA GLY A 48 -8.99 -16.66 13.68
C GLY A 48 -8.82 -15.16 13.87
N GLY A 49 -9.11 -14.60 15.05
CA GLY A 49 -9.16 -13.14 15.23
C GLY A 49 -10.29 -12.48 14.43
N LEU A 50 -10.39 -11.16 14.49
CA LEU A 50 -11.44 -10.42 13.80
C LEU A 50 -11.22 -10.33 12.28
N THR A 51 -12.32 -10.39 11.54
CA THR A 51 -12.43 -10.05 10.11
C THR A 51 -12.75 -8.57 9.90
N LEU A 52 -12.72 -8.10 8.64
CA LEU A 52 -13.14 -6.73 8.31
C LEU A 52 -14.61 -6.48 8.67
N GLU A 53 -15.46 -7.48 8.48
CA GLU A 53 -16.89 -7.34 8.72
C GLU A 53 -17.21 -7.26 10.21
N GLU A 54 -16.52 -8.03 11.05
CA GLU A 54 -16.72 -8.05 12.49
C GLU A 54 -16.21 -6.77 13.17
N ALA A 55 -15.02 -6.29 12.80
CA ALA A 55 -14.46 -5.06 13.37
C ALA A 55 -15.08 -3.78 12.79
N ALA A 56 -15.88 -3.85 11.72
CA ALA A 56 -16.55 -2.69 11.13
C ALA A 56 -17.42 -1.92 12.15
N ALA A 57 -18.00 -2.62 13.15
CA ALA A 57 -18.77 -1.97 14.20
C ALA A 57 -17.92 -1.12 15.16
N VAL A 58 -16.65 -1.49 15.37
CA VAL A 58 -15.67 -0.72 16.16
C VAL A 58 -15.27 0.52 15.38
N ALA A 59 -14.78 0.33 14.16
CA ALA A 59 -14.37 1.41 13.27
C ALA A 59 -15.50 2.42 13.06
N ARG A 60 -16.74 1.96 12.85
CA ARG A 60 -17.91 2.86 12.70
C ARG A 60 -18.18 3.70 13.95
N ARG A 61 -18.02 3.15 15.15
CA ARG A 61 -18.21 3.93 16.39
C ARG A 61 -17.12 4.98 16.54
N GLN A 62 -15.86 4.60 16.35
CA GLN A 62 -14.73 5.53 16.40
C GLN A 62 -14.91 6.65 15.36
N ALA A 63 -15.30 6.28 14.13
CA ALA A 63 -15.63 7.22 13.07
C ALA A 63 -16.77 8.17 13.44
N THR A 64 -17.87 7.67 14.02
CA THR A 64 -19.02 8.49 14.42
C THR A 64 -18.67 9.45 15.57
N ALA A 65 -17.80 9.02 16.49
CA ALA A 65 -17.32 9.84 17.59
C ALA A 65 -16.38 10.96 17.11
N TRP A 66 -15.58 10.67 16.07
CA TRP A 66 -14.75 11.66 15.39
C TRP A 66 -15.60 12.64 14.57
N ASP A 67 -16.47 12.13 13.70
CA ASP A 67 -17.39 12.93 12.89
C ASP A 67 -18.67 12.13 12.56
N PRO A 68 -19.87 12.62 12.92
CA PRO A 68 -21.11 11.89 12.67
C PRO A 68 -21.45 11.74 11.18
N ALA A 69 -20.82 12.52 10.29
CA ALA A 69 -20.95 12.41 8.84
C ALA A 69 -19.85 11.53 8.20
N ALA A 70 -18.96 10.94 9.00
CA ALA A 70 -17.90 10.08 8.52
C ALA A 70 -18.44 8.89 7.72
N ARG A 71 -17.83 8.65 6.56
CA ARG A 71 -18.17 7.52 5.67
C ARG A 71 -16.95 6.66 5.39
N LEU A 72 -17.12 5.34 5.45
CA LEU A 72 -16.06 4.39 5.13
C LEU A 72 -15.72 4.44 3.64
N VAL A 73 -14.43 4.50 3.32
CA VAL A 73 -13.95 4.62 1.93
C VAL A 73 -12.89 3.59 1.58
N MET A 74 -12.21 3.04 2.58
CA MET A 74 -11.24 1.97 2.43
C MET A 74 -11.28 1.06 3.65
N ALA A 75 -11.15 -0.24 3.41
CA ALA A 75 -10.98 -1.25 4.43
C ALA A 75 -9.96 -2.27 3.94
N THR A 76 -8.95 -2.54 4.75
CA THR A 76 -7.86 -3.47 4.46
C THR A 76 -7.57 -4.33 5.67
N ALA A 77 -7.27 -5.61 5.48
CA ALA A 77 -6.83 -6.47 6.55
C ALA A 77 -5.48 -7.07 6.22
N GLN A 78 -4.60 -7.10 7.22
CA GLN A 78 -3.31 -7.77 7.20
C GLN A 78 -3.39 -9.00 8.10
N TYR A 79 -2.89 -10.12 7.59
CA TYR A 79 -2.80 -11.40 8.27
C TYR A 79 -1.33 -11.74 8.43
N ASP A 80 -0.90 -11.79 9.70
CA ASP A 80 0.47 -12.11 10.06
C ASP A 80 0.60 -13.61 10.28
N TRP A 81 1.07 -14.31 9.26
CA TRP A 81 1.29 -15.75 9.31
C TRP A 81 2.51 -16.08 10.19
N PRO A 82 2.42 -17.15 11.01
CA PRO A 82 3.57 -17.65 11.73
C PRO A 82 4.74 -17.98 10.79
N LEU A 83 5.95 -17.67 11.23
CA LEU A 83 7.18 -18.04 10.52
C LEU A 83 7.51 -19.54 10.64
N ASP A 84 6.61 -20.39 11.13
CA ASP A 84 6.80 -21.83 11.21
C ASP A 84 6.45 -22.50 9.86
N GLU A 85 7.35 -23.31 9.32
CA GLU A 85 7.17 -24.03 8.06
C GLU A 85 5.96 -24.98 8.07
N THR A 86 5.60 -25.50 9.23
CA THR A 86 4.46 -26.42 9.38
C THR A 86 3.11 -25.73 9.15
N VAL A 87 3.08 -24.39 9.16
CA VAL A 87 1.88 -23.58 8.96
C VAL A 87 1.71 -23.12 7.51
N GLY A 88 2.77 -23.20 6.69
CA GLY A 88 2.71 -22.77 5.28
C GLY A 88 1.68 -23.51 4.43
N GLY A 89 1.31 -24.74 4.83
CA GLY A 89 0.29 -25.57 4.18
C GLY A 89 -1.12 -25.46 4.79
N GLN A 90 -1.33 -24.60 5.80
CA GLN A 90 -2.61 -24.50 6.50
C GLN A 90 -3.51 -23.45 5.87
N LEU A 91 -4.81 -23.75 5.82
CA LEU A 91 -5.86 -22.83 5.37
C LEU A 91 -6.38 -21.95 6.49
N THR A 92 -6.25 -22.37 7.75
CA THR A 92 -6.73 -21.62 8.92
C THR A 92 -6.02 -20.27 9.01
N LEU A 93 -6.80 -19.19 9.05
CA LEU A 93 -6.27 -17.84 9.13
C LEU A 93 -5.58 -17.60 10.48
N PRO A 94 -4.41 -16.95 10.50
CA PRO A 94 -3.76 -16.63 11.77
C PRO A 94 -4.59 -15.57 12.50
N PRO A 95 -4.58 -15.55 13.84
CA PRO A 95 -5.28 -14.51 14.60
C PRO A 95 -4.54 -13.17 14.64
N GLY A 96 -3.25 -13.16 14.26
CA GLY A 96 -2.40 -11.97 14.26
C GLY A 96 -2.62 -11.04 13.05
N GLY A 97 -2.16 -9.80 13.19
CA GLY A 97 -2.24 -8.76 12.18
C GLY A 97 -3.22 -7.64 12.52
N TRP A 98 -3.51 -6.81 11.53
CA TRP A 98 -4.18 -5.52 11.71
C TRP A 98 -5.33 -5.35 10.73
N LEU A 99 -6.35 -4.61 11.14
CA LEU A 99 -7.44 -4.18 10.29
C LEU A 99 -7.36 -2.67 10.17
N SER A 100 -7.16 -2.16 8.97
CA SER A 100 -7.09 -0.73 8.72
C SER A 100 -8.37 -0.25 8.06
N TYR A 101 -8.90 0.86 8.58
CA TYR A 101 -10.09 1.51 8.07
C TYR A 101 -9.77 2.96 7.79
N VAL A 102 -10.19 3.46 6.63
CA VAL A 102 -10.16 4.89 6.34
C VAL A 102 -11.58 5.37 6.15
N VAL A 103 -11.96 6.33 6.97
CA VAL A 103 -13.23 7.06 6.85
C VAL A 103 -12.96 8.50 6.46
N MET A 104 -13.90 9.14 5.77
CA MET A 104 -13.78 10.54 5.38
C MET A 104 -14.96 11.35 5.88
N ALA A 105 -14.71 12.62 6.19
CA ALA A 105 -15.73 13.63 6.47
C ALA A 105 -15.36 14.95 5.80
N ALA A 106 -16.35 15.84 5.65
CA ALA A 106 -16.09 17.21 5.25
C ALA A 106 -15.57 18.01 6.46
N GLY A 107 -14.47 18.74 6.29
CA GLY A 107 -13.98 19.70 7.26
C GLY A 107 -14.85 20.95 7.32
N GLU A 108 -14.72 21.71 8.41
CA GLU A 108 -15.48 22.96 8.62
C GLU A 108 -15.10 24.06 7.60
N ASP A 109 -13.87 24.00 7.08
CA ASP A 109 -13.33 24.88 6.04
C ASP A 109 -13.70 24.43 4.61
N GLY A 110 -14.39 23.30 4.48
CA GLY A 110 -14.75 22.69 3.20
C GLY A 110 -13.65 21.81 2.60
N GLU A 111 -12.50 21.66 3.25
CA GLU A 111 -11.49 20.67 2.87
C GLU A 111 -11.89 19.29 3.40
N ASN A 112 -11.69 18.21 2.65
CA ASN A 112 -11.99 16.89 3.20
C ASN A 112 -10.85 16.45 4.12
N ARG A 113 -11.23 15.72 5.15
CA ARG A 113 -10.33 15.07 6.10
C ARG A 113 -10.64 13.59 6.14
N ALA A 114 -9.63 12.78 6.38
CA ALA A 114 -9.78 11.36 6.59
C ALA A 114 -9.27 10.98 7.97
N LEU A 115 -9.93 10.00 8.58
CA LEU A 115 -9.45 9.32 9.76
C LEU A 115 -9.01 7.92 9.35
N ALA A 116 -7.72 7.66 9.44
CA ALA A 116 -7.14 6.33 9.34
C ALA A 116 -7.14 5.68 10.73
N MET A 117 -7.60 4.45 10.83
CA MET A 117 -7.64 3.68 12.07
C MET A 117 -7.00 2.32 11.85
N GLU A 118 -6.26 1.85 12.84
CA GLU A 118 -5.74 0.48 12.89
C GLU A 118 -6.34 -0.22 14.11
N ILE A 119 -6.90 -1.41 13.86
CA ILE A 119 -7.52 -2.26 14.85
C ILE A 119 -6.75 -3.59 14.90
N GLU A 120 -6.25 -3.97 16.07
CA GLU A 120 -5.59 -5.25 16.27
C GLU A 120 -6.61 -6.40 16.15
N ARG A 121 -6.31 -7.40 15.32
CA ARG A 121 -7.23 -8.51 15.04
C ARG A 121 -7.50 -9.40 16.25
N TYR A 122 -6.51 -9.57 17.11
CA TYR A 122 -6.57 -10.48 18.25
C TYR A 122 -7.40 -9.93 19.42
N THR A 123 -7.40 -8.61 19.61
CA THR A 123 -8.06 -7.97 20.76
C THR A 123 -9.27 -7.13 20.35
N GLY A 124 -9.33 -6.71 19.08
CA GLY A 124 -10.26 -5.68 18.63
C GLY A 124 -9.89 -4.27 19.07
N GLU A 125 -8.70 -4.08 19.66
CA GLU A 125 -8.21 -2.80 20.14
C GLU A 125 -7.86 -1.84 19.00
N VAL A 126 -8.36 -0.61 19.06
CA VAL A 126 -7.92 0.49 18.19
C VAL A 126 -6.55 0.91 18.72
N VAL A 127 -5.49 0.50 18.04
CA VAL A 127 -4.11 0.74 18.48
C VAL A 127 -3.54 2.04 17.91
N ALA A 128 -4.10 2.51 16.79
CA ALA A 128 -3.72 3.76 16.16
C ALA A 128 -4.93 4.42 15.51
N ALA A 129 -4.97 5.75 15.57
CA ALA A 129 -5.95 6.58 14.89
C ALA A 129 -5.30 7.92 14.52
N GLU A 130 -5.32 8.28 13.25
CA GLU A 130 -4.67 9.47 12.73
C GLU A 130 -5.61 10.22 11.78
N GLU A 131 -5.76 11.52 12.00
CA GLU A 131 -6.43 12.42 11.07
C GLU A 131 -5.43 12.91 10.02
N ILE A 132 -5.76 12.73 8.74
CA ILE A 132 -4.92 13.13 7.62
C ILE A 132 -5.72 14.05 6.66
N PRO A 133 -5.09 15.08 6.08
CA PRO A 133 -5.71 15.87 5.02
C PRO A 133 -6.06 14.98 3.83
N TRP A 134 -7.25 15.15 3.26
CA TRP A 134 -7.71 14.31 2.16
C TRP A 134 -8.13 15.16 0.95
N PRO A 135 -7.31 15.22 -0.12
CA PRO A 135 -7.54 16.16 -1.22
C PRO A 135 -8.74 15.79 -2.11
N ALA A 136 -9.23 14.55 -2.04
CA ALA A 136 -10.22 14.02 -2.98
C ALA A 136 -11.62 13.94 -2.38
N THR A 137 -12.62 14.47 -3.08
CA THR A 137 -14.02 14.15 -2.80
C THR A 137 -14.32 12.74 -3.34
N SER A 138 -13.93 11.69 -2.62
CA SER A 138 -14.40 10.35 -3.02
C SER A 138 -15.91 10.27 -2.79
N ALA A 139 -16.63 9.98 -3.89
CA ALA A 139 -18.07 9.82 -3.89
C ALA A 139 -18.51 8.42 -3.43
N VAL A 140 -17.57 7.49 -3.24
CA VAL A 140 -17.88 6.09 -2.97
C VAL A 140 -17.86 5.84 -1.47
N THR A 141 -19.02 5.48 -0.93
CA THR A 141 -19.11 4.93 0.43
C THR A 141 -19.04 3.42 0.36
N LEU A 142 -18.08 2.84 1.05
CA LEU A 142 -17.93 1.40 1.20
C LEU A 142 -18.92 0.89 2.26
N THR A 143 -19.68 -0.14 1.91
CA THR A 143 -20.53 -0.88 2.85
C THR A 143 -20.16 -2.35 2.76
N LEU A 144 -19.32 -2.83 3.68
CA LEU A 144 -18.79 -4.21 3.64
C LEU A 144 -19.92 -5.26 3.58
N ALA A 145 -20.97 -5.09 4.39
CA ALA A 145 -22.14 -5.97 4.40
C ALA A 145 -22.98 -5.97 3.10
N ALA A 146 -22.66 -5.10 2.13
CA ALA A 146 -23.33 -5.12 0.83
C ALA A 146 -22.77 -6.20 -0.12
N PHE A 147 -21.63 -6.80 0.21
CA PHE A 147 -20.98 -7.83 -0.61
C PHE A 147 -21.28 -9.22 -0.03
N PRO A 148 -21.75 -10.17 -0.86
CA PRO A 148 -22.03 -11.53 -0.41
C PRO A 148 -20.77 -12.33 -0.09
N ILE A 149 -19.62 -11.97 -0.67
CA ILE A 149 -18.33 -12.58 -0.37
C ILE A 149 -17.66 -11.74 0.70
N LEU A 150 -17.49 -12.31 1.88
CA LEU A 150 -16.83 -11.66 3.00
C LEU A 150 -15.31 -11.69 2.82
N SER A 151 -14.59 -10.84 3.58
CA SER A 151 -13.13 -10.78 3.55
C SER A 151 -12.47 -12.13 3.85
N GLU A 152 -12.98 -12.88 4.82
CA GLU A 152 -12.50 -14.22 5.17
C GLU A 152 -12.70 -15.22 4.01
N ASP A 153 -13.90 -15.28 3.41
CA ASP A 153 -14.18 -16.15 2.26
C ASP A 153 -13.26 -15.84 1.07
N ALA A 154 -12.99 -14.56 0.83
CA ALA A 154 -12.08 -14.13 -0.22
C ALA A 154 -10.65 -14.61 0.07
N ILE A 155 -10.17 -14.58 1.31
CA ILE A 155 -8.84 -15.11 1.61
C ILE A 155 -8.80 -16.61 1.40
N TYR A 156 -9.79 -17.37 1.90
CA TYR A 156 -9.83 -18.83 1.65
C TYR A 156 -9.78 -19.17 0.16
N ARG A 157 -10.48 -18.40 -0.69
CA ARG A 157 -10.40 -18.58 -2.14
C ARG A 157 -9.03 -18.21 -2.71
N ALA A 158 -8.37 -17.19 -2.18
CA ALA A 158 -7.00 -16.85 -2.58
C ALA A 158 -6.00 -17.92 -2.14
N GLU A 159 -6.23 -18.54 -0.99
CA GLU A 159 -5.46 -19.67 -0.48
C GLU A 159 -5.56 -20.88 -1.41
N GLU A 160 -6.78 -21.26 -1.78
CA GLU A 160 -7.06 -22.33 -2.75
C GLU A 160 -6.50 -22.03 -4.14
N ALA A 161 -6.50 -20.76 -4.55
CA ALA A 161 -6.01 -20.32 -5.86
C ALA A 161 -4.47 -20.33 -5.99
N GLY A 162 -3.74 -20.54 -4.90
CA GLY A 162 -2.27 -20.63 -4.94
C GLY A 162 -1.57 -20.04 -3.72
N GLY A 163 -2.26 -19.34 -2.83
CA GLY A 163 -1.67 -18.73 -1.63
C GLY A 163 -0.94 -19.72 -0.74
N THR A 164 -1.56 -20.87 -0.47
CA THR A 164 -0.97 -21.91 0.38
C THR A 164 0.29 -22.50 -0.26
N VAL A 165 0.25 -22.78 -1.58
CA VAL A 165 1.41 -23.26 -2.33
C VAL A 165 2.53 -22.23 -2.31
N PHE A 166 2.18 -20.96 -2.50
CA PHE A 166 3.12 -19.84 -2.46
C PHE A 166 3.82 -19.74 -1.10
N ARG A 167 3.07 -19.73 0.01
CA ARG A 167 3.65 -19.67 1.38
C ARG A 167 4.52 -20.89 1.71
N ALA A 168 4.15 -22.07 1.22
CA ALA A 168 4.95 -23.27 1.40
C ALA A 168 6.28 -23.19 0.64
N ARG A 169 6.28 -22.64 -0.57
CA ARG A 169 7.48 -22.51 -1.42
C ARG A 169 8.39 -21.35 -0.99
N CYS A 170 7.84 -20.28 -0.45
CA CYS A 170 8.55 -19.02 -0.22
C CYS A 170 8.51 -18.64 1.28
N PRO A 171 9.24 -19.38 2.15
CA PRO A 171 9.16 -19.21 3.60
C PRO A 171 9.66 -17.85 4.11
N GLY A 172 10.47 -17.12 3.33
CA GLY A 172 10.90 -15.74 3.64
C GLY A 172 9.82 -14.68 3.38
N ALA A 173 8.88 -14.97 2.48
CA ALA A 173 7.82 -14.06 2.03
C ALA A 173 6.41 -14.53 2.44
N ARG A 174 6.32 -15.48 3.38
CA ARG A 174 5.04 -16.06 3.81
C ARG A 174 4.30 -15.23 4.84
N ALA A 175 4.97 -14.27 5.47
CA ALA A 175 4.55 -13.74 6.75
C ALA A 175 3.34 -12.81 6.66
N GLN A 176 3.07 -12.21 5.50
CA GLN A 176 2.03 -11.19 5.38
C GLN A 176 1.14 -11.42 4.17
N THR A 177 -0.15 -11.57 4.45
CA THR A 177 -1.22 -11.50 3.45
C THR A 177 -2.03 -10.25 3.70
N ILE A 178 -2.22 -9.41 2.68
CA ILE A 178 -3.08 -8.23 2.75
C ILE A 178 -4.28 -8.46 1.87
N ILE A 179 -5.47 -8.16 2.37
CA ILE A 179 -6.70 -8.12 1.57
C ILE A 179 -7.26 -6.71 1.56
N THR A 180 -7.66 -6.25 0.38
CA THR A 180 -8.29 -4.94 0.17
C THR A 180 -9.53 -5.09 -0.69
N LEU A 181 -10.65 -4.50 -0.25
CA LEU A 181 -11.82 -4.36 -1.11
C LEU A 181 -11.61 -3.19 -2.07
N ASN A 182 -11.50 -3.51 -3.36
CA ASN A 182 -11.35 -2.52 -4.40
C ASN A 182 -12.69 -2.25 -5.05
N MET A 183 -13.11 -0.99 -4.97
CA MET A 183 -14.27 -0.51 -5.70
C MET A 183 -13.80 -0.02 -7.08
N PRO A 184 -14.47 -0.40 -8.17
CA PRO A 184 -14.18 0.15 -9.49
C PRO A 184 -14.32 1.67 -9.43
N PRO A 185 -13.47 2.43 -10.14
CA PRO A 185 -13.64 3.87 -10.20
C PRO A 185 -15.04 4.17 -10.74
N VAL A 186 -15.87 4.81 -9.92
CA VAL A 186 -17.16 5.31 -10.42
C VAL A 186 -16.80 6.32 -11.48
N THR A 187 -17.15 6.03 -12.73
CA THR A 187 -16.93 6.95 -13.85
C THR A 187 -17.81 8.17 -13.62
N MET A 188 -17.36 9.09 -12.79
CA MET A 188 -17.95 10.41 -12.68
C MET A 188 -17.70 11.06 -14.03
N GLY A 189 -18.77 11.42 -14.74
CA GLY A 189 -18.66 12.05 -16.06
C GLY A 189 -17.65 13.18 -16.02
N SER A 190 -16.49 12.97 -16.65
CA SER A 190 -15.41 13.93 -16.91
C SER A 190 -15.38 15.16 -15.99
N ALA A 191 -15.12 14.96 -14.70
CA ALA A 191 -14.41 15.95 -13.89
C ALA A 191 -12.95 15.49 -13.87
N GLY A 192 -12.03 16.38 -14.27
CA GLY A 192 -10.65 16.07 -14.66
C GLY A 192 -9.98 14.97 -13.85
N GLY A 193 -9.44 13.97 -14.55
CA GLY A 193 -8.67 12.90 -13.93
C GLY A 193 -7.55 13.48 -13.07
N LEU A 194 -7.47 13.02 -11.83
CA LEU A 194 -6.33 13.25 -10.96
C LEU A 194 -5.13 12.51 -11.55
N GLN A 195 -4.36 13.20 -12.38
CA GLN A 195 -2.98 12.83 -12.65
C GLN A 195 -2.14 13.41 -11.52
N PHE A 196 -1.56 12.55 -10.69
CA PHE A 196 -0.42 12.93 -9.86
C PHE A 196 0.75 13.11 -10.83
N ALA A 197 0.97 14.34 -11.28
CA ALA A 197 2.24 14.68 -11.89
C ALA A 197 3.32 14.44 -10.84
N ALA A 198 4.26 13.53 -11.13
CA ALA A 198 5.53 13.54 -10.44
C ALA A 198 6.04 14.99 -10.47
N THR A 199 6.26 15.57 -9.29
CA THR A 199 6.85 16.89 -9.18
C THR A 199 8.09 16.92 -10.07
N PRO A 200 8.18 17.81 -11.08
CA PRO A 200 9.38 17.87 -11.89
C PRO A 200 10.56 18.09 -10.96
N GLU A 201 11.58 17.23 -11.07
CA GLU A 201 12.83 17.45 -10.36
C GLU A 201 13.29 18.89 -10.61
N PRO A 202 13.75 19.59 -9.57
CA PRO A 202 14.33 20.91 -9.76
C PRO A 202 15.46 20.81 -10.80
N PRO A 203 15.55 21.77 -11.74
CA PRO A 203 16.56 21.72 -12.78
C PRO A 203 17.95 21.55 -12.16
N ASP A 204 18.69 20.58 -12.70
CA ASP A 204 20.01 20.17 -12.25
C ASP A 204 20.85 21.34 -11.77
N SER A 205 21.33 21.23 -10.53
CA SER A 205 22.46 22.05 -10.09
C SER A 205 23.65 21.79 -11.03
N PRO A 206 24.38 22.83 -11.44
CA PRO A 206 25.42 22.69 -12.46
C PRO A 206 26.47 21.66 -12.04
N ALA A 207 26.69 20.69 -12.91
CA ALA A 207 27.66 19.61 -12.76
C ALA A 207 29.05 20.16 -12.38
N LEU A 208 29.60 19.62 -11.30
CA LEU A 208 31.03 19.73 -11.03
C LEU A 208 31.77 19.04 -12.19
N SER A 209 32.65 19.76 -12.87
CA SER A 209 33.37 19.25 -14.03
C SER A 209 34.26 18.05 -13.64
N ASP A 210 34.06 16.93 -14.34
CA ASP A 210 34.95 15.78 -14.27
C ASP A 210 36.35 16.10 -14.84
N PRO A 211 37.42 15.50 -14.27
CA PRO A 211 38.76 15.58 -14.83
C PRO A 211 38.89 14.76 -16.13
N PRO A 212 39.80 15.17 -17.04
CA PRO A 212 39.87 14.58 -18.37
C PRO A 212 40.47 13.16 -18.38
N GLY A 213 39.67 12.22 -18.90
CA GLY A 213 40.03 11.38 -20.06
C GLY A 213 40.93 10.15 -19.85
N LEU A 214 40.32 8.97 -19.85
CA LEU A 214 40.92 7.73 -20.36
C LEU A 214 40.12 7.26 -21.59
N PRO A 215 40.78 6.77 -22.67
CA PRO A 215 40.09 6.40 -23.90
C PRO A 215 39.40 5.03 -23.80
N ASP A 216 38.16 4.98 -24.28
CA ASP A 216 37.39 3.73 -24.41
C ASP A 216 37.91 2.83 -25.54
N PRO A 217 37.81 1.49 -25.39
CA PRO A 217 38.09 0.53 -26.46
C PRO A 217 36.96 0.43 -27.51
N PRO A 218 37.26 -0.07 -28.72
CA PRO A 218 36.35 -0.02 -29.87
C PRO A 218 35.15 -0.97 -29.75
N ARG A 219 33.94 -0.46 -30.07
CA ARG A 219 32.73 -1.27 -30.24
C ARG A 219 32.59 -1.81 -31.68
N ILE A 220 32.17 -3.06 -31.76
CA ILE A 220 31.83 -3.79 -33.00
C ILE A 220 30.33 -3.54 -33.33
N PRO A 221 29.96 -3.31 -34.59
CA PRO A 221 28.56 -3.10 -34.98
C PRO A 221 27.82 -4.44 -35.17
N THR A 222 26.55 -4.49 -34.74
CA THR A 222 25.59 -5.49 -35.26
C THR A 222 24.35 -4.79 -35.81
N THR A 223 24.02 -5.18 -37.03
CA THR A 223 22.91 -4.79 -37.92
C THR A 223 21.71 -5.73 -37.69
N SER A 224 20.46 -5.26 -37.59
CA SER A 224 19.45 -5.13 -38.68
C SER A 224 18.18 -5.96 -38.39
N ASP A 225 17.08 -5.21 -38.26
CA ASP A 225 15.70 -5.38 -38.76
C ASP A 225 15.06 -6.75 -39.04
N ALA A 226 13.85 -6.93 -38.49
CA ALA A 226 12.69 -7.41 -39.24
C ALA A 226 11.34 -7.00 -38.60
N ASN A 227 10.79 -5.89 -39.09
CA ASN A 227 9.41 -5.67 -39.55
C ASN A 227 8.29 -6.65 -39.11
N ARG A 228 7.24 -6.14 -38.44
CA ARG A 228 5.87 -6.70 -38.56
C ARG A 228 4.81 -5.63 -38.31
N THR A 229 4.09 -5.27 -39.37
CA THR A 229 2.92 -4.37 -39.37
C THR A 229 1.66 -5.16 -39.02
N GLY A 230 0.84 -4.64 -38.11
CA GLY A 230 -0.50 -5.16 -37.81
C GLY A 230 -1.38 -4.04 -37.27
N THR A 231 -2.40 -3.67 -38.04
CA THR A 231 -3.39 -2.65 -37.68
C THR A 231 -4.46 -3.26 -36.77
N VAL A 232 -4.61 -2.74 -35.55
CA VAL A 232 -5.71 -3.07 -34.62
C VAL A 232 -6.45 -1.78 -34.28
N ALA A 233 -7.78 -1.86 -34.27
CA ALA A 233 -8.69 -0.75 -33.96
C ALA A 233 -8.49 -0.24 -32.51
N PRO A 234 -8.67 1.06 -32.23
CA PRO A 234 -8.46 1.59 -30.89
C PRO A 234 -9.62 1.19 -29.97
N THR A 235 -9.38 0.22 -29.10
CA THR A 235 -10.12 0.10 -27.84
C THR A 235 -9.59 1.17 -26.89
N SER A 236 -10.47 2.05 -26.44
CA SER A 236 -10.13 3.12 -25.49
C SER A 236 -9.89 2.52 -24.11
N THR A 237 -8.66 2.10 -23.84
CA THR A 237 -8.22 1.66 -22.51
C THR A 237 -7.85 2.89 -21.68
N VAL A 238 -8.55 3.12 -20.58
CA VAL A 238 -8.16 4.13 -19.58
C VAL A 238 -7.21 3.44 -18.61
N PRO A 239 -5.92 3.85 -18.54
CA PRO A 239 -5.01 3.28 -17.55
C PRO A 239 -5.46 3.71 -16.15
N VAL A 240 -5.63 2.73 -15.26
CA VAL A 240 -5.85 2.99 -13.84
C VAL A 240 -4.56 2.65 -13.12
N VAL A 241 -4.01 3.65 -12.42
CA VAL A 241 -2.82 3.51 -11.59
C VAL A 241 -3.27 2.98 -10.24
N MET A 242 -2.75 1.82 -9.83
CA MET A 242 -2.92 1.36 -8.45
C MET A 242 -2.09 2.28 -7.55
N ILE A 243 -2.75 2.86 -6.56
CA ILE A 243 -2.07 3.58 -5.48
C ILE A 243 -1.71 2.49 -4.48
N ALA A 244 -0.41 2.23 -4.27
CA ALA A 244 0.01 1.46 -3.11
C ALA A 244 -0.59 2.14 -1.86
N SER A 245 -1.18 1.35 -0.96
CA SER A 245 -1.58 1.91 0.33
C SER A 245 -0.34 2.57 0.94
N PRO A 246 -0.39 3.84 1.38
CA PRO A 246 0.78 4.44 2.01
C PRO A 246 1.03 3.69 3.32
N VAL A 247 2.02 2.81 3.32
CA VAL A 247 2.64 2.35 4.57
C VAL A 247 3.46 3.52 5.06
N VAL A 248 3.07 4.12 6.18
CA VAL A 248 3.83 5.20 6.81
C VAL A 248 5.02 4.56 7.53
N THR A 249 6.09 4.29 6.79
CA THR A 249 7.40 3.95 7.35
C THR A 249 8.38 5.10 7.15
N ALA A 250 9.03 5.50 8.25
CA ALA A 250 10.03 6.57 8.23
C ALA A 250 11.34 6.05 7.60
N THR A 251 11.55 6.30 6.31
CA THR A 251 12.80 5.96 5.61
C THR A 251 13.91 6.99 5.90
N PRO A 252 15.14 6.58 6.26
CA PRO A 252 16.28 7.48 6.39
C PRO A 252 16.79 7.96 5.02
N ALA A 253 17.09 9.26 4.91
CA ALA A 253 17.55 9.89 3.68
C ALA A 253 18.95 9.39 3.24
N GLY A 254 19.08 8.85 2.02
CA GLY A 254 20.40 8.65 1.41
C GLY A 254 20.59 7.64 0.28
N GLN A 255 19.59 6.84 -0.11
CA GLN A 255 19.72 5.92 -1.25
C GLN A 255 18.66 6.20 -2.31
N ALA A 256 19.11 6.53 -3.52
CA ALA A 256 18.26 6.54 -4.71
C ALA A 256 18.19 5.09 -5.24
N SER A 257 17.08 4.41 -4.98
CA SER A 257 16.75 3.15 -5.65
C SER A 257 16.36 3.41 -7.10
N PRO A 258 16.65 2.49 -8.04
CA PRO A 258 16.15 2.59 -9.40
C PRO A 258 14.62 2.56 -9.38
N VAL A 259 13.99 3.53 -10.07
CA VAL A 259 12.54 3.60 -10.23
C VAL A 259 12.11 2.38 -11.06
N ALA A 260 11.54 1.37 -10.41
CA ALA A 260 10.90 0.26 -11.10
C ALA A 260 9.77 0.81 -11.98
N THR A 261 9.76 0.40 -13.26
CA THR A 261 8.65 0.75 -14.15
C THR A 261 7.43 -0.05 -13.67
N PRO A 262 6.33 0.59 -13.25
CA PRO A 262 5.16 -0.15 -12.77
C PRO A 262 4.59 -1.01 -13.90
N SER A 263 4.50 -2.31 -13.66
CA SER A 263 3.78 -3.22 -14.53
C SER A 263 2.30 -2.83 -14.54
N ILE A 264 1.80 -2.37 -15.69
CA ILE A 264 0.39 -2.03 -15.87
C ILE A 264 -0.40 -3.34 -15.93
N VAL A 265 -1.09 -3.68 -14.84
CA VAL A 265 -2.02 -4.80 -14.79
C VAL A 265 -3.39 -4.33 -15.29
N ASP A 266 -3.91 -4.94 -16.35
CA ASP A 266 -5.29 -4.71 -16.81
C ASP A 266 -6.26 -5.18 -15.71
N ILE A 267 -6.99 -4.24 -15.12
CA ILE A 267 -7.86 -4.50 -13.98
C ILE A 267 -9.23 -5.08 -14.35
N GLY A 268 -9.49 -5.54 -15.57
CA GLY A 268 -10.70 -6.31 -15.87
C GLY A 268 -12.01 -5.55 -15.51
N PRO A 269 -13.15 -6.25 -15.38
CA PRO A 269 -14.48 -5.62 -15.43
C PRO A 269 -14.78 -4.65 -14.27
N ALA A 270 -15.75 -3.77 -14.52
CA ALA A 270 -16.24 -2.70 -13.64
C ALA A 270 -16.96 -3.18 -12.35
N ASN A 271 -16.65 -4.37 -11.83
CA ASN A 271 -17.24 -4.92 -10.62
C ASN A 271 -16.32 -4.71 -9.41
N PRO A 272 -16.87 -4.60 -8.19
CA PRO A 272 -16.10 -4.63 -6.96
C PRO A 272 -15.39 -5.98 -6.80
N PHE A 273 -14.14 -5.94 -6.35
CA PHE A 273 -13.34 -7.15 -6.18
C PHE A 273 -12.48 -7.08 -4.92
N TRP A 274 -12.25 -8.23 -4.31
CA TRP A 274 -11.22 -8.42 -3.30
C TRP A 274 -9.88 -8.61 -4.00
N LEU A 275 -8.88 -7.83 -3.58
CA LEU A 275 -7.49 -8.03 -3.96
C LEU A 275 -6.75 -8.61 -2.76
N VAL A 276 -6.25 -9.83 -2.90
CA VAL A 276 -5.42 -10.49 -1.89
C VAL A 276 -3.98 -10.50 -2.38
N THR A 277 -3.08 -9.86 -1.65
CA THR A 277 -1.66 -9.76 -1.96
C THR A 277 -0.82 -10.47 -0.91
N TYR A 278 0.20 -11.18 -1.35
CA TYR A 278 1.20 -11.81 -0.50
C TYR A 278 2.50 -11.01 -0.66
N ARG A 279 3.00 -10.45 0.45
CA ARG A 279 4.17 -9.57 0.44
C ARG A 279 5.42 -10.29 0.91
N ASP A 280 6.53 -9.96 0.28
CA ASP A 280 7.85 -10.28 0.80
C ASP A 280 8.24 -9.29 1.90
N ASN A 281 8.67 -9.80 3.06
CA ASN A 281 9.17 -8.96 4.15
C ASN A 281 10.59 -8.43 3.88
N GLY A 282 11.30 -8.97 2.88
CA GLY A 282 12.69 -8.65 2.60
C GLY A 282 12.91 -7.39 1.76
N ALA A 283 11.88 -6.91 1.06
CA ALA A 283 11.97 -5.72 0.19
C ALA A 283 10.62 -4.98 0.21
N ASP A 284 10.66 -3.69 0.55
CA ASP A 284 9.48 -2.89 0.88
C ASP A 284 8.40 -2.83 -0.24
N ASP A 285 8.69 -3.25 -1.48
CA ASP A 285 7.76 -3.16 -2.62
C ASP A 285 7.60 -4.44 -3.46
N ASN A 286 8.11 -5.60 -3.01
CA ASN A 286 8.00 -6.83 -3.79
C ASN A 286 6.67 -7.55 -3.51
N LEU A 287 5.67 -7.27 -4.36
CA LEU A 287 4.47 -8.09 -4.48
C LEU A 287 4.86 -9.43 -5.09
N ALA A 288 4.64 -10.52 -4.37
CA ALA A 288 5.05 -11.83 -4.85
C ALA A 288 3.90 -12.60 -5.51
N LEU A 289 2.70 -12.47 -4.96
CA LEU A 289 1.47 -13.06 -5.49
C LEU A 289 0.30 -12.11 -5.25
N SER A 290 -0.55 -11.96 -6.26
CA SER A 290 -1.80 -11.21 -6.18
C SER A 290 -2.95 -12.04 -6.74
N VAL A 291 -4.01 -12.21 -5.96
CA VAL A 291 -5.24 -12.90 -6.37
C VAL A 291 -6.39 -11.91 -6.35
N ARG A 292 -7.13 -11.86 -7.46
CA ARG A 292 -8.33 -11.01 -7.61
C ARG A 292 -9.57 -11.87 -7.60
N ILE A 293 -10.53 -11.51 -6.76
CA ILE A 293 -11.75 -12.28 -6.52
C ILE A 293 -12.95 -11.36 -6.66
N ASP A 294 -13.91 -11.71 -7.51
CA ASP A 294 -15.14 -10.93 -7.66
C ASP A 294 -15.89 -10.90 -6.32
N ALA A 295 -16.19 -9.71 -5.79
CA ALA A 295 -16.79 -9.57 -4.46
C ALA A 295 -18.28 -9.98 -4.43
N VAL A 296 -18.89 -10.23 -5.60
CA VAL A 296 -20.29 -10.64 -5.75
C VAL A 296 -20.40 -12.14 -5.98
N THR A 297 -19.59 -12.72 -6.88
CA THR A 297 -19.67 -14.15 -7.20
C THR A 297 -18.69 -15.01 -6.41
N GLY A 298 -17.59 -14.41 -5.97
CA GLY A 298 -16.45 -15.10 -5.35
C GLY A 298 -15.55 -15.78 -6.38
N ASP A 299 -15.78 -15.59 -7.67
CA ASP A 299 -14.93 -16.22 -8.68
C ASP A 299 -13.54 -15.58 -8.67
N VAL A 300 -12.51 -16.43 -8.78
CA VAL A 300 -11.12 -15.97 -8.96
C VAL A 300 -11.00 -15.44 -10.38
N VAL A 301 -10.83 -14.12 -10.50
CA VAL A 301 -10.77 -13.39 -11.78
C VAL A 301 -9.37 -13.48 -12.38
N SER A 302 -8.33 -13.35 -11.54
CA SER A 302 -6.95 -13.44 -11.98
C SER A 302 -6.02 -13.81 -10.84
N VAL A 303 -4.95 -14.53 -11.19
CA VAL A 303 -3.81 -14.81 -10.32
C VAL A 303 -2.57 -14.26 -11.03
N VAL A 304 -1.86 -13.34 -10.38
CA VAL A 304 -0.64 -12.74 -10.90
C VAL A 304 0.48 -13.07 -9.94
N GLU A 305 1.46 -13.81 -10.42
CA GLU A 305 2.63 -14.24 -9.67
C GLU A 305 3.85 -13.53 -10.24
N ASP A 306 4.59 -12.80 -9.39
CA ASP A 306 5.80 -12.07 -9.77
C ASP A 306 7.00 -12.66 -9.02
N ILE A 307 7.45 -13.82 -9.51
CA ILE A 307 8.52 -14.62 -8.88
C ILE A 307 9.82 -14.59 -9.70
N ASP A 308 9.76 -14.18 -10.97
CA ASP A 308 10.89 -14.30 -11.89
C ASP A 308 11.79 -13.05 -11.91
N GLY A 309 11.56 -12.08 -11.02
CA GLY A 309 12.40 -10.89 -10.87
C GLY A 309 13.74 -11.18 -10.15
N PRO A 310 14.83 -10.48 -10.50
CA PRO A 310 16.06 -10.52 -9.70
C PRO A 310 15.75 -10.06 -8.27
N GLY A 311 16.01 -10.93 -7.28
CA GLY A 311 15.55 -10.75 -5.90
C GLY A 311 14.27 -11.51 -5.56
N SER A 312 13.98 -12.61 -6.27
CA SER A 312 12.84 -13.47 -6.02
C SER A 312 12.70 -13.85 -4.52
N PRO A 313 11.51 -13.65 -3.93
CA PRO A 313 11.26 -13.93 -2.51
C PRO A 313 11.49 -15.39 -2.10
N CYS A 314 11.51 -16.29 -3.09
CA CYS A 314 11.63 -17.72 -2.85
C CYS A 314 13.10 -18.20 -2.86
N GLY A 315 14.07 -17.29 -3.11
CA GLY A 315 15.49 -17.60 -3.24
C GLY A 315 15.83 -18.31 -4.55
N GLU A 316 17.05 -18.11 -5.06
CA GLU A 316 17.53 -18.76 -6.31
C GLU A 316 17.86 -20.26 -6.13
N ASP A 317 17.72 -20.81 -4.92
CA ASP A 317 18.22 -22.14 -4.53
C ASP A 317 17.13 -23.23 -4.37
N VAL A 318 15.94 -23.08 -4.97
CA VAL A 318 14.86 -24.11 -4.95
C VAL A 318 14.80 -24.93 -6.24
#